data_AF-A0A6U4YKP0-F1
#
_entry.id   AF-A0A6U4YKP0-F1
#
_cell.length_a   1.000
_cell.length_b   1.000
_cell.length_c   1.000
_cell.angle_alpha   90.00
_cell.angle_beta   90.00
_cell.angle_gamma   90.00
#
_symmetry.space_group_name_H-M   'P 1'
#
loop_
_entity.id
_entity.type
_entity.pdbx_description
1 polymer ?
#
loop_
_entity_poly.entity_id
_entity_poly.type
_entity_poly.pdbx_seq_one_letter_code
_entity_poly.pdbx_strand_id
1 'polypeptide(L)'
;KSNSFCTLLVSSKTTMARHQRDLYLCRNLAGESPGLVCDKCEGRCPICDSHANPEGIVRICDDCAFRQTDASGRCILCQNMRARNPAYYCHECVLLERDRDGCPRVKNVSTQRRDSHVAKAKFMPTAT
;
A
#
# COMPACT_ATOMS: atom_id res chain seq x y z
N LYS A 1 13.53 -17.90 46.55
CA LYS A 1 14.68 -17.55 45.68
C LYS A 1 14.55 -18.28 44.36
N SER A 2 13.86 -17.68 43.39
CA SER A 2 13.98 -18.01 41.97
C SER A 2 13.28 -16.90 41.21
N ASN A 3 14.11 -15.97 40.73
CA ASN A 3 13.75 -14.91 39.82
C ASN A 3 13.04 -15.51 38.61
N SER A 4 11.87 -14.98 38.27
CA SER A 4 11.37 -15.07 36.90
C SER A 4 11.02 -13.65 36.47
N PHE A 5 12.07 -12.96 36.01
CA PHE A 5 11.96 -11.80 35.14
C PHE A 5 11.14 -12.23 33.92
N CYS A 6 9.83 -12.01 33.97
CA CYS A 6 8.99 -12.12 32.78
C CYS A 6 9.23 -10.84 31.97
N THR A 7 10.32 -10.92 31.22
CA THR A 7 10.55 -10.33 29.91
C THR A 7 9.46 -9.36 29.46
N LEU A 8 9.82 -8.09 29.55
CA LEU A 8 9.50 -7.02 28.61
C LEU A 8 8.98 -7.53 27.25
N LEU A 9 7.66 -7.72 27.12
CA LEU A 9 6.99 -7.60 25.83
C LEU A 9 6.80 -6.11 25.57
N VAL A 10 7.91 -5.50 25.16
CA VAL A 10 7.89 -4.27 24.39
C VAL A 10 7.13 -4.60 23.10
N SER A 11 5.81 -4.44 23.15
CA SER A 11 4.98 -4.29 21.97
C SER A 11 5.30 -2.92 21.38
N SER A 12 6.48 -2.80 20.78
CA SER A 12 6.87 -1.68 19.91
C SER A 12 6.03 -1.72 18.65
N LYS A 13 4.76 -1.32 18.77
CA LYS A 13 3.93 -0.90 17.64
C LYS A 13 4.06 0.61 17.47
N THR A 14 5.28 1.12 17.34
CA THR A 14 5.58 2.53 17.04
C THR A 14 6.73 2.66 16.06
N THR A 15 6.70 1.83 15.01
CA THR A 15 7.28 2.23 13.74
C THR A 15 6.21 1.98 12.69
N MET A 16 5.55 3.06 12.26
CA MET A 16 4.67 3.08 11.08
C MET A 16 5.52 2.90 9.81
N ALA A 17 6.23 1.77 9.73
CA ALA A 17 7.03 1.38 8.60
C ALA A 17 6.13 0.62 7.64
N ARG A 18 5.93 1.20 6.45
CA ARG A 18 5.43 0.48 5.30
C ARG A 18 6.18 -0.84 5.16
N HIS A 19 5.47 -1.94 4.96
CA HIS A 19 6.03 -3.29 5.12
C HIS A 19 7.16 -3.61 4.11
N GLN A 20 7.25 -2.88 3.00
CA GLN A 20 8.35 -3.00 2.03
C GLN A 20 8.99 -1.66 1.70
N ARG A 21 10.30 -1.53 1.96
CA ARG A 21 11.08 -0.31 1.75
C ARG A 21 11.36 0.00 0.28
N ASP A 22 11.30 -1.01 -0.58
CA ASP A 22 11.66 -0.89 -1.99
C ASP A 22 10.57 -0.20 -2.82
N LEU A 23 9.35 -0.06 -2.27
CA LEU A 23 8.23 0.55 -2.97
C LEU A 23 8.36 2.08 -2.93
N TYR A 24 8.39 2.71 -4.11
CA TYR A 24 8.39 4.16 -4.22
C TYR A 24 7.06 4.69 -4.76
N LEU A 25 6.68 5.84 -4.21
CA LEU A 25 5.45 6.56 -4.54
C LEU A 25 5.70 7.56 -5.67
N CYS A 26 4.64 7.88 -6.41
CA CYS A 26 4.71 8.86 -7.49
C CYS A 26 5.08 10.26 -7.00
N ARG A 27 4.45 10.75 -5.92
CA ARG A 27 4.66 12.09 -5.33
C ARG A 27 4.48 13.28 -6.29
N ASN A 28 3.82 13.08 -7.43
CA ASN A 28 3.36 14.19 -8.28
C ASN A 28 2.22 14.95 -7.57
N LEU A 29 1.94 16.17 -8.01
CA LEU A 29 0.83 16.98 -7.51
C LEU A 29 -0.49 16.18 -7.58
N ALA A 30 -1.21 16.11 -6.45
CA ALA A 30 -2.49 15.41 -6.40
C ALA A 30 -3.54 16.20 -7.20
N GLY A 31 -4.29 15.51 -8.05
CA GLY A 31 -5.44 16.06 -8.78
C GLY A 31 -6.75 15.79 -8.04
N GLU A 32 -7.86 15.87 -8.76
CA GLU A 32 -9.19 15.67 -8.19
C GLU A 32 -9.62 14.18 -8.14
N SER A 33 -8.98 13.34 -8.94
CA SER A 33 -9.41 11.94 -9.10
C SER A 33 -9.18 11.13 -7.81
N PRO A 34 -10.17 10.32 -7.36
CA PRO A 34 -9.99 9.43 -6.22
C PRO A 34 -9.12 8.22 -6.59
N GLY A 35 -8.24 7.82 -5.68
CA GLY A 35 -7.47 6.58 -5.80
C GLY A 35 -8.35 5.37 -5.46
N LEU A 36 -8.33 4.35 -6.33
CA LEU A 36 -9.02 3.07 -6.09
C LEU A 36 -8.03 1.96 -5.70
N VAL A 37 -8.50 1.06 -4.84
CA VAL A 37 -7.84 -0.17 -4.40
C VAL A 37 -8.67 -1.40 -4.76
N CYS A 38 -8.01 -2.55 -4.82
CA CYS A 38 -8.68 -3.84 -4.96
C CYS A 38 -9.14 -4.39 -3.60
N ASP A 39 -10.00 -5.40 -3.61
CA ASP A 39 -10.59 -6.00 -2.41
C ASP A 39 -9.54 -6.49 -1.39
N LYS A 40 -8.37 -6.94 -1.85
CA LYS A 40 -7.27 -7.38 -0.96
C LYS A 40 -6.62 -6.22 -0.21
N CYS A 41 -6.68 -5.02 -0.78
CA CYS A 41 -6.02 -3.81 -0.30
C CYS A 41 -6.99 -2.83 0.35
N GLU A 42 -8.26 -3.22 0.51
CA GLU A 42 -9.28 -2.39 1.11
C GLU A 42 -8.94 -2.00 2.55
N GLY A 43 -9.28 -0.76 2.91
CA GLY A 43 -9.02 -0.19 4.22
C GLY A 43 -7.55 0.07 4.54
N ARG A 44 -6.60 -0.24 3.65
CA ARG A 44 -5.18 0.05 3.89
C ARG A 44 -4.84 1.49 3.59
N CYS A 45 -4.22 2.16 4.55
CA CYS A 45 -3.61 3.44 4.34
C CYS A 45 -2.42 3.33 3.37
N PRO A 46 -2.35 4.14 2.30
CA PRO A 46 -1.25 4.09 1.33
C PRO A 46 0.14 4.45 1.86
N ILE A 47 0.21 5.06 3.04
CA ILE A 47 1.44 5.63 3.60
C ILE A 47 2.05 4.69 4.65
N CYS A 48 1.24 4.23 5.60
CA CYS A 48 1.68 3.42 6.74
C CYS A 48 1.17 1.97 6.72
N ASP A 49 0.38 1.57 5.72
CA ASP A 49 -0.27 0.25 5.62
C ASP A 49 -1.22 -0.09 6.80
N SER A 50 -1.59 0.89 7.65
CA SER A 50 -2.54 0.69 8.74
C SER A 50 -3.97 0.57 8.23
N HIS A 51 -4.82 -0.14 8.98
CA HIS A 51 -6.24 -0.34 8.68
C HIS A 51 -7.19 0.43 9.62
N ALA A 52 -6.65 1.29 10.48
CA ALA A 52 -7.40 1.94 11.55
C ALA A 52 -7.82 3.36 11.16
N ASN A 53 -9.07 3.71 11.47
CA ASN A 53 -9.66 5.06 11.41
C ASN A 53 -9.42 5.80 10.08
N PRO A 54 -10.14 5.45 8.99
CA PRO A 54 -10.10 6.21 7.76
C PRO A 54 -10.75 7.59 7.95
N GLU A 55 -10.11 8.65 7.47
CA GLU A 55 -10.61 10.03 7.62
C GLU A 55 -10.73 10.74 6.26
N GLY A 56 -9.66 10.74 5.47
CA GLY A 56 -9.62 11.44 4.17
C GLY A 56 -9.64 10.49 2.97
N ILE A 57 -10.34 10.86 1.90
CA ILE A 57 -10.26 10.15 0.61
C ILE A 57 -8.91 10.45 -0.06
N VAL A 58 -8.25 9.40 -0.55
CA VAL A 58 -6.97 9.52 -1.25
C VAL A 58 -7.18 10.10 -2.64
N ARG A 59 -6.40 11.13 -2.98
CA ARG A 59 -6.36 11.74 -4.32
C ARG A 59 -5.08 11.38 -5.05
N ILE A 60 -5.19 11.19 -6.37
CA ILE A 60 -4.08 10.83 -7.25
C ILE A 60 -3.83 11.93 -8.28
N CYS A 61 -2.61 12.01 -8.81
CA CYS A 61 -2.29 12.92 -9.91
C CYS A 61 -2.98 12.53 -11.21
N ASP A 62 -3.15 13.47 -12.13
CA ASP A 62 -3.88 13.27 -13.39
C ASP A 62 -3.22 12.20 -14.29
N ASP A 63 -1.89 12.14 -14.32
CA ASP A 63 -1.14 11.08 -15.03
C ASP A 63 -1.47 9.67 -14.51
N CYS A 64 -1.70 9.56 -13.20
CA CYS A 64 -2.02 8.30 -12.55
C CYS A 64 -3.51 7.99 -12.64
N ALA A 65 -4.35 9.02 -12.70
CA ALA A 65 -5.78 8.91 -12.91
C ALA A 65 -6.11 8.35 -14.29
N PHE A 66 -5.46 8.87 -15.34
CA PHE A 66 -5.62 8.33 -16.70
C PHE A 66 -5.32 6.83 -16.75
N ARG A 67 -4.23 6.40 -16.10
CA ARG A 67 -3.80 4.99 -16.00
C ARG A 67 -4.71 4.11 -15.14
N GLN A 68 -5.59 4.73 -14.36
CA GLN A 68 -6.57 4.10 -13.49
C GLN A 68 -7.89 3.87 -14.22
N THR A 69 -8.28 4.81 -15.09
CA THR A 69 -9.49 4.75 -15.92
C THR A 69 -9.34 3.88 -17.16
N ASP A 70 -8.10 3.57 -17.58
CA ASP A 70 -7.85 2.53 -18.58
C ASP A 70 -8.52 1.20 -18.14
N ALA A 71 -9.14 0.47 -19.08
CA ALA A 71 -10.06 -0.68 -18.89
C ALA A 71 -9.62 -1.80 -17.92
N SER A 72 -8.38 -1.76 -17.43
CA SER A 72 -7.80 -2.69 -16.47
C SER A 72 -7.91 -2.26 -15.00
N GLY A 73 -8.32 -1.01 -14.68
CA GLY A 73 -8.65 -0.56 -13.33
C GLY A 73 -7.61 -1.00 -12.28
N ARG A 74 -6.44 -0.35 -12.25
CA ARG A 74 -5.29 -0.80 -11.44
C ARG A 74 -5.28 -0.20 -10.03
N CYS A 75 -5.05 -1.05 -9.03
CA CYS A 75 -4.96 -0.68 -7.63
C CYS A 75 -3.74 0.21 -7.35
N ILE A 76 -3.92 1.29 -6.58
CA ILE A 76 -2.83 2.23 -6.26
C ILE A 76 -1.70 1.62 -5.42
N LEU A 77 -1.96 0.53 -4.68
CA LEU A 77 -0.98 -0.12 -3.80
C LEU A 77 -0.27 -1.30 -4.46
N CYS A 78 -1.04 -2.24 -5.01
CA CYS A 78 -0.50 -3.50 -5.52
C CYS A 78 -0.44 -3.59 -7.05
N GLN A 79 -0.93 -2.56 -7.75
CA GLN A 79 -0.99 -2.47 -9.22
C GLN A 79 -1.77 -3.59 -9.92
N ASN A 80 -2.49 -4.42 -9.16
CA ASN A 80 -3.36 -5.45 -9.70
C ASN A 80 -4.59 -4.84 -10.34
N MET A 81 -5.15 -5.55 -11.31
CA MET A 81 -6.47 -5.26 -11.85
C MET A 81 -7.56 -5.48 -10.80
N ARG A 82 -8.77 -4.96 -11.06
CA ARG A 82 -9.94 -4.95 -10.15
C ARG A 82 -9.81 -3.94 -9.00
N ALA A 83 -9.35 -2.73 -9.28
CA ALA A 83 -9.54 -1.63 -8.35
C ALA A 83 -10.98 -1.14 -8.43
N ARG A 84 -11.73 -1.31 -7.34
CA ARG A 84 -13.15 -0.95 -7.25
C ARG A 84 -13.42 -0.03 -6.07
N ASN A 85 -12.71 -0.22 -4.96
CA ASN A 85 -13.04 0.43 -3.69
C ASN A 85 -12.19 1.70 -3.54
N PRO A 86 -12.73 2.82 -3.05
CA PRO A 86 -11.95 4.03 -2.81
C PRO A 86 -10.92 3.80 -1.69
N ALA A 87 -9.76 4.43 -1.82
CA ALA A 87 -8.71 4.39 -0.81
C ALA A 87 -8.85 5.57 0.16
N TYR A 88 -8.48 5.32 1.42
CA TYR A 88 -8.55 6.31 2.49
C TYR A 88 -7.20 6.46 3.20
N TYR A 89 -6.91 7.68 3.64
CA TYR A 89 -5.83 7.96 4.57
C TYR A 89 -6.26 7.69 6.01
N CYS A 90 -5.29 7.24 6.81
CA CYS A 90 -5.48 7.05 8.24
C CYS A 90 -5.51 8.39 8.97
N HIS A 91 -6.28 8.50 10.06
CA HIS A 91 -6.34 9.72 10.88
C HIS A 91 -4.96 10.19 11.36
N GLU A 92 -4.10 9.27 11.82
CA GLU A 92 -2.72 9.61 12.22
C GLU A 92 -1.90 10.20 11.07
N CYS A 93 -2.13 9.73 9.86
CA CYS A 93 -1.42 10.18 8.66
C CYS A 93 -1.83 11.60 8.27
N VAL A 94 -3.11 11.92 8.45
CA VAL A 94 -3.69 13.25 8.24
C VAL A 94 -3.22 14.22 9.32
N LEU A 95 -3.20 13.80 10.59
CA LEU A 95 -2.69 14.60 11.70
C LEU A 95 -1.21 14.96 11.55
N LEU A 96 -0.41 14.04 11.02
CA LEU A 96 1.01 14.26 10.73
C LEU A 96 1.25 14.96 9.38
N GLU A 97 0.19 15.39 8.70
CA GLU A 97 0.21 16.07 7.39
C GLU A 97 0.91 15.27 6.27
N ARG A 98 1.01 13.93 6.42
CA ARG A 98 1.66 13.05 5.44
C ARG A 98 0.82 12.86 4.18
N ASP A 99 -0.48 13.12 4.27
CA ASP A 99 -1.42 13.13 3.16
C ASP A 99 -1.13 14.26 2.15
N ARG A 100 -0.35 15.27 2.53
CA ARG A 100 0.04 16.42 1.69
C ARG A 100 1.29 16.18 0.84
N ASP A 101 1.96 15.04 0.97
CA ASP A 101 3.18 14.68 0.23
C ASP A 101 2.95 14.50 -1.30
N GLY A 102 1.69 14.44 -1.75
CA GLY A 102 1.31 14.27 -3.15
C GLY A 102 0.74 12.88 -3.47
N CYS A 103 0.79 12.48 -4.74
CA CYS A 103 0.16 11.26 -5.25
C CYS A 103 0.77 9.97 -4.63
N PRO A 104 0.00 9.19 -3.85
CA PRO A 104 0.52 8.02 -3.14
C PRO A 104 0.46 6.74 -3.97
N ARG A 105 0.37 6.84 -5.31
CA ARG A 105 0.36 5.67 -6.19
C ARG A 105 1.75 5.05 -6.25
N VAL A 106 1.82 3.75 -6.02
CA VAL A 106 3.05 2.96 -6.16
C VAL A 106 3.38 2.76 -7.64
N LYS A 107 4.61 3.08 -8.04
CA LYS A 107 5.06 2.96 -9.44
C LYS A 107 5.72 1.62 -9.75
N ASN A 108 6.41 1.02 -8.79
CA ASN A 108 7.14 -0.23 -8.98
C ASN A 108 6.49 -1.44 -8.30
N VAL A 109 6.83 -2.63 -8.77
CA VAL A 109 6.45 -3.91 -8.14
C VAL A 109 7.60 -4.34 -7.23
N SER A 110 7.27 -4.78 -6.01
CA SER A 110 8.27 -5.18 -5.03
C SER A 110 9.12 -6.37 -5.47
N THR A 111 10.35 -6.40 -4.95
CA THR A 111 11.32 -7.48 -5.11
C THR A 111 10.73 -8.82 -4.66
N GLN A 112 10.24 -8.89 -3.42
CA GLN A 112 9.59 -10.08 -2.86
C GLN A 112 8.48 -10.64 -3.76
N ARG A 113 7.68 -9.77 -4.37
CA ARG A 113 6.62 -10.20 -5.27
C ARG A 113 7.16 -10.74 -6.59
N ARG A 114 8.17 -10.08 -7.14
CA ARG A 114 8.89 -10.58 -8.33
C ARG A 114 9.52 -11.95 -8.05
N ASP A 115 10.20 -12.10 -6.93
CA ASP A 115 10.86 -13.35 -6.54
C ASP A 115 9.85 -14.48 -6.34
N SER A 116 8.69 -14.17 -5.75
CA SER A 116 7.59 -15.13 -5.61
C SER A 116 7.06 -15.63 -6.96
N HIS A 117 7.00 -14.76 -7.97
CA HIS A 117 6.57 -15.15 -9.32
C HIS A 117 7.63 -16.03 -9.99
N VAL A 118 8.92 -15.68 -9.85
CA VAL A 118 10.04 -16.46 -10.41
C VAL A 118 10.14 -17.82 -9.74
N ALA A 119 10.02 -17.90 -8.41
CA ALA A 119 10.03 -19.16 -7.68
C ALA A 119 8.90 -20.08 -8.17
N LYS A 120 7.66 -19.56 -8.25
CA LYS A 120 6.52 -20.33 -8.76
C LYS A 120 6.74 -20.84 -10.19
N ALA A 121 7.32 -20.02 -11.07
CA ALA A 121 7.63 -20.43 -12.43
C ALA A 121 8.69 -21.56 -12.50
N LYS A 122 9.65 -21.60 -11.57
CA LYS A 122 10.66 -22.66 -11.49
C LYS A 122 10.11 -23.99 -10.96
N PHE A 123 9.10 -23.96 -10.08
CA PHE A 123 8.52 -25.15 -9.45
C PHE A 123 7.26 -25.69 -10.14
N MET A 124 6.80 -25.06 -11.21
CA MET A 124 5.80 -25.66 -12.11
C MET A 124 6.55 -26.42 -13.20
N PRO A 125 6.72 -27.76 -13.11
CA PRO A 125 7.14 -28.52 -14.27
C PRO A 125 6.07 -28.28 -15.34
N THR A 126 6.49 -27.82 -16.51
CA THR A 126 5.64 -27.80 -17.70
C THR A 126 5.14 -29.22 -17.91
N ALA A 127 3.87 -29.47 -17.56
CA ALA A 127 3.20 -30.73 -17.85
C ALA A 127 3.30 -30.92 -19.37
N THR A 128 4.14 -31.88 -19.76
CA THR A 128 4.32 -32.31 -21.15
C THR A 128 3.21 -33.30 -21.48
#